data_AF-A0A929G6Z2-F1
#
_entry.id   AF-A0A929G6Z2-F1
#
_cell.length_a   1.000
_cell.length_b   1.000
_cell.length_c   1.000
_cell.angle_alpha   90.00
_cell.angle_beta   90.00
_cell.angle_gamma   90.00
#
_symmetry.space_group_name_H-M   'P 1'
#
loop_
_entity.id
_entity.type
_entity.pdbx_description
1 polymer ?
#
loop_
_entity_poly.entity_id
_entity_poly.type
_entity_poly.pdbx_seq_one_letter_code
_entity_poly.pdbx_strand_id
1 'polypeptide(L)'
;MSWMKTYESRVTTAEEAVKTIKSGDRIFLTGNCSVPRKLMEALVAHAPELENVEVCHALTIGSSDYVAPEMEGHIRANALFIGPNVRQAVQKGRADFTPVLLSEFTLLFKQSILPLDVTFAHLSPPDEHGFCSYGIE
;
A
#
# COMPACT_ATOMS: atom_id res chain seq x y z
N MET A 1 -19.68 22.38 9.92
CA MET A 1 -18.22 22.31 10.11
C MET A 1 -17.56 22.08 8.75
N SER A 2 -16.48 22.78 8.41
CA SER A 2 -15.89 22.75 7.06
C SER A 2 -15.29 21.38 6.68
N TRP A 3 -14.79 20.63 7.66
CA TRP A 3 -14.13 19.35 7.42
C TRP A 3 -15.12 18.23 7.06
N MET A 4 -16.33 18.21 7.64
CA MET A 4 -17.33 17.18 7.33
C MET A 4 -17.71 17.19 5.86
N LYS A 5 -17.95 18.38 5.28
CA LYS A 5 -18.24 18.51 3.85
C LYS A 5 -17.09 17.99 2.97
N THR A 6 -15.85 18.23 3.41
CA THR A 6 -14.66 17.73 2.70
C THR A 6 -14.56 16.21 2.79
N TYR A 7 -14.79 15.65 3.97
CA TYR A 7 -14.83 14.20 4.18
C TYR A 7 -15.90 13.56 3.30
N GLU A 8 -17.16 14.02 3.38
CA GLU A 8 -18.29 13.53 2.59
C GLU A 8 -18.00 13.57 1.08
N SER A 9 -17.39 14.65 0.57
CA SER A 9 -17.02 14.76 -0.85
C SER A 9 -15.92 13.79 -1.32
N ARG A 10 -15.17 13.20 -0.38
CA ARG A 10 -14.05 12.29 -0.65
C ARG A 10 -14.38 10.83 -0.30
N VAL A 11 -15.54 10.57 0.30
CA VAL A 11 -16.00 9.19 0.55
C VAL A 11 -16.34 8.56 -0.80
N THR A 12 -15.69 7.44 -1.08
CA THR A 12 -15.91 6.65 -2.31
C THR A 12 -15.67 5.16 -2.04
N THR A 13 -15.91 4.32 -3.03
CA THR A 13 -15.63 2.87 -2.93
C THR A 13 -14.16 2.58 -3.19
N ALA A 14 -13.69 1.39 -2.79
CA ALA A 14 -12.30 1.00 -3.02
C ALA A 14 -11.98 0.90 -4.52
N GLU A 15 -12.92 0.39 -5.31
CA GLU A 15 -12.81 0.23 -6.76
C GLU A 15 -12.70 1.57 -7.48
N GLU A 16 -13.39 2.61 -7.00
CA GLU A 16 -13.25 3.95 -7.58
C GLU A 16 -11.95 4.62 -7.12
N ALA A 17 -11.55 4.43 -5.86
CA ALA A 17 -10.31 4.99 -5.33
C ALA A 17 -9.07 4.51 -6.08
N VAL A 18 -9.00 3.20 -6.39
CA VAL A 18 -7.82 2.62 -7.07
C VAL A 18 -7.69 3.01 -8.53
N LYS A 19 -8.72 3.58 -9.18
CA LYS A 19 -8.62 4.11 -10.56
C LYS A 19 -7.72 5.34 -10.66
N THR A 20 -7.37 5.95 -9.52
CA THR A 20 -6.43 7.07 -9.48
C THR A 20 -4.98 6.63 -9.64
N ILE A 21 -4.69 5.34 -9.39
CA ILE A 21 -3.38 4.73 -9.56
C ILE A 21 -3.03 4.66 -11.05
N LYS A 22 -1.77 4.94 -11.37
CA LYS A 22 -1.24 4.90 -12.73
C LYS A 22 -0.11 3.89 -12.83
N SER A 23 0.12 3.40 -14.04
CA SER A 23 1.29 2.58 -14.33
C SER A 23 2.58 3.31 -13.93
N GLY A 24 3.46 2.62 -13.22
CA GLY A 24 4.70 3.17 -12.67
C GLY A 24 4.59 3.85 -11.29
N ASP A 25 3.39 4.01 -10.73
CA ASP A 25 3.23 4.58 -9.39
C ASP A 25 3.89 3.69 -8.33
N ARG A 26 4.52 4.32 -7.34
CA ARG A 26 4.96 3.65 -6.11
C ARG A 26 3.99 3.93 -4.97
N ILE A 27 3.43 2.86 -4.41
CA ILE A 27 2.49 2.86 -3.31
C ILE A 27 3.21 2.48 -2.02
N PHE A 28 3.06 3.31 -0.97
CA PHE A 28 3.34 2.86 0.39
C PHE A 28 2.09 2.21 1.01
N LEU A 29 2.27 1.04 1.60
CA LEU A 29 1.23 0.27 2.25
C LEU A 29 1.51 0.15 3.75
N THR A 30 0.54 0.60 4.57
CA THR A 30 0.62 0.40 6.02
C THR A 30 0.64 -1.09 6.37
N GLY A 31 1.43 -1.45 7.38
CA GLY A 31 1.83 -2.82 7.68
C GLY A 31 1.02 -3.52 8.78
N ASN A 32 1.60 -4.61 9.30
CA ASN A 32 1.11 -5.41 10.41
C ASN A 32 -0.39 -5.73 10.29
N CYS A 33 -1.17 -5.37 11.32
CA CYS A 33 -2.62 -5.54 11.36
C CYS A 33 -3.38 -4.36 10.74
N SER A 34 -2.68 -3.30 10.31
CA SER A 34 -3.28 -2.12 9.69
C SER A 34 -3.42 -2.26 8.17
N VAL A 35 -2.99 -3.38 7.57
CA VAL A 35 -3.07 -3.63 6.12
C VAL A 35 -4.48 -3.26 5.60
N PRO A 36 -4.60 -2.29 4.67
CA PRO A 36 -5.88 -1.83 4.10
C PRO A 36 -6.46 -2.85 3.12
N ARG A 37 -6.97 -3.98 3.64
CA ARG A 37 -7.38 -5.16 2.87
C ARG A 37 -8.31 -4.83 1.68
N LYS A 38 -9.33 -4.00 1.89
CA LYS A 38 -10.27 -3.62 0.83
C LYS A 38 -9.62 -2.87 -0.34
N LEU A 39 -8.65 -1.99 -0.05
CA LEU A 39 -7.92 -1.28 -1.10
C LEU A 39 -6.96 -2.21 -1.84
N MET A 40 -6.32 -3.15 -1.13
CA MET A 40 -5.46 -4.14 -1.76
C MET A 40 -6.24 -5.11 -2.66
N GLU A 41 -7.40 -5.59 -2.22
CA GLU A 41 -8.30 -6.42 -3.03
C GLU A 41 -8.74 -5.68 -4.31
N ALA A 42 -9.14 -4.42 -4.17
CA ALA A 42 -9.51 -3.58 -5.32
C ALA A 42 -8.32 -3.33 -6.26
N LEU A 43 -7.11 -3.08 -5.72
CA LEU A 43 -5.91 -2.88 -6.52
C LEU A 43 -5.54 -4.14 -7.32
N VAL A 44 -5.60 -5.32 -6.69
CA VAL A 44 -5.35 -6.60 -7.37
C VAL A 44 -6.37 -6.86 -8.49
N ALA A 45 -7.66 -6.55 -8.24
CA ALA A 45 -8.69 -6.65 -9.26
C ALA A 45 -8.48 -5.66 -10.43
N HIS A 46 -7.92 -4.47 -10.14
CA HIS A 46 -7.61 -3.45 -11.14
C HIS A 46 -6.27 -3.67 -11.87
N ALA A 47 -5.39 -4.50 -11.31
CA ALA A 47 -4.03 -4.75 -11.80
C ALA A 47 -3.91 -5.03 -13.32
N PRO A 48 -4.84 -5.76 -13.98
CA PRO A 48 -4.73 -5.99 -15.42
C PRO A 48 -4.69 -4.73 -16.30
N GLU A 49 -5.16 -3.59 -15.79
CA GLU A 49 -5.14 -2.29 -16.48
C GLU A 49 -3.89 -1.45 -16.15
N LEU A 50 -3.00 -1.97 -15.31
CA LEU A 50 -1.82 -1.27 -14.79
C LEU A 50 -0.55 -2.02 -15.17
N GLU A 51 0.55 -1.28 -15.26
CA GLU A 51 1.88 -1.83 -15.52
C GLU A 51 2.89 -1.26 -14.51
N ASN A 52 3.76 -2.11 -14.00
CA ASN A 52 4.90 -1.71 -13.16
C ASN A 52 4.55 -0.85 -11.94
N VAL A 53 3.40 -1.11 -11.30
CA VAL A 53 3.06 -0.48 -10.01
C VAL A 53 3.88 -1.13 -8.91
N GLU A 54 4.60 -0.33 -8.13
CA GLU A 54 5.42 -0.83 -7.03
C GLU A 54 4.68 -0.70 -5.69
N VAL A 55 4.65 -1.76 -4.88
CA VAL A 55 4.06 -1.73 -3.53
C VAL A 55 5.16 -1.90 -2.48
N CYS A 56 5.50 -0.81 -1.79
CA CYS A 56 6.45 -0.80 -0.68
C CYS A 56 5.76 -1.05 0.65
N HIS A 57 6.22 -2.06 1.41
CA HIS A 57 5.60 -2.42 2.67
C HIS A 57 6.58 -3.03 3.68
N ALA A 58 6.26 -2.91 4.97
CA ALA A 58 6.93 -3.64 6.05
C ALA A 58 6.35 -5.07 6.18
N LEU A 59 6.20 -5.61 7.40
CA LEU A 59 5.48 -6.86 7.59
C LEU A 59 4.01 -6.66 7.18
N THR A 60 3.43 -7.59 6.43
CA THR A 60 1.98 -7.59 6.11
C THR A 60 1.33 -8.83 6.69
N ILE A 61 0.12 -8.69 7.26
CA ILE A 61 -0.69 -9.81 7.76
C ILE A 61 -1.95 -9.92 6.91
N GLY A 62 -2.22 -11.12 6.38
CA GLY A 62 -3.39 -11.39 5.55
C GLY A 62 -3.02 -11.95 4.17
N SER A 63 -3.88 -11.69 3.18
CA SER A 63 -3.69 -12.13 1.80
C SER A 63 -2.37 -11.62 1.21
N SER A 64 -1.83 -12.38 0.25
CA SER A 64 -0.67 -12.04 -0.55
C SER A 64 -0.97 -12.12 -2.05
N ASP A 65 -2.22 -11.89 -2.45
CA ASP A 65 -2.64 -11.98 -3.85
C ASP A 65 -1.91 -10.94 -4.74
N TYR A 66 -1.49 -9.81 -4.17
CA TYR A 66 -0.67 -8.80 -4.83
C TYR A 66 0.76 -9.26 -5.17
N VAL A 67 1.18 -10.43 -4.69
CA VAL A 67 2.41 -11.12 -5.11
C VAL A 67 2.13 -12.49 -5.69
N ALA A 68 0.94 -12.73 -6.23
CA ALA A 68 0.63 -13.94 -7.00
C ALA A 68 1.34 -13.92 -8.37
N PRO A 69 1.59 -15.07 -9.03
CA PRO A 69 2.26 -15.10 -10.34
C PRO A 69 1.55 -14.27 -11.40
N GLU A 70 0.23 -14.18 -11.31
CA GLU A 70 -0.65 -13.41 -12.21
C GLU A 70 -0.40 -11.90 -12.12
N MET A 71 0.27 -11.41 -11.07
CA MET A 71 0.59 -10.00 -10.91
C MET A 71 1.88 -9.59 -11.64
N GLU A 72 2.62 -10.53 -12.21
CA GLU A 72 3.86 -10.24 -12.93
C GLU A 72 3.61 -9.26 -14.08
N GLY A 73 4.43 -8.19 -14.15
CA GLY A 73 4.24 -7.07 -15.09
C GLY A 73 3.26 -6.00 -14.63
N HIS A 74 2.32 -6.34 -13.74
CA HIS A 74 1.30 -5.42 -13.23
C HIS A 74 1.69 -4.78 -11.90
N ILE A 75 1.88 -5.61 -10.87
CA ILE A 75 2.23 -5.18 -9.51
C ILE A 75 3.53 -5.88 -9.11
N ARG A 76 4.48 -5.09 -8.59
CA ARG A 76 5.73 -5.58 -8.03
C ARG A 76 5.87 -5.14 -6.59
N ALA A 77 5.83 -6.09 -5.66
CA ALA A 77 6.09 -5.77 -4.27
C ALA A 77 7.58 -5.51 -4.03
N ASN A 78 7.89 -4.45 -3.29
CA ASN A 78 9.21 -4.18 -2.73
C ASN A 78 9.11 -4.28 -1.20
N ALA A 79 9.46 -5.46 -0.69
CA ALA A 79 9.41 -5.73 0.74
C ALA A 79 10.57 -5.01 1.44
N LEU A 80 10.23 -4.18 2.43
CA LEU A 80 11.19 -3.60 3.37
C LEU A 80 11.35 -4.49 4.62
N PHE A 81 10.41 -5.42 4.80
CA PHE A 81 10.51 -6.56 5.71
C PHE A 81 9.84 -7.79 5.09
N ILE A 82 10.54 -8.92 5.02
CA ILE A 82 10.00 -10.14 4.37
C ILE A 82 9.16 -10.94 5.37
N GLY A 83 7.83 -10.83 5.24
CA GLY A 83 6.87 -11.68 5.93
C GLY A 83 6.78 -13.11 5.37
N PRO A 84 6.19 -14.06 6.11
CA PRO A 84 5.98 -15.44 5.62
C PRO A 84 5.20 -15.51 4.31
N ASN A 85 4.21 -14.64 4.15
CA ASN A 85 3.32 -14.57 2.98
C ASN A 85 4.05 -14.08 1.70
N VAL A 86 5.04 -13.19 1.82
CA VAL A 86 5.77 -12.62 0.67
C VAL A 86 7.10 -13.35 0.40
N ARG A 87 7.64 -14.09 1.37
CA ARG A 87 8.95 -14.77 1.28
C ARG A 87 9.13 -15.59 0.02
N GLN A 88 8.14 -16.38 -0.36
CA GLN A 88 8.24 -17.24 -1.54
C GLN A 88 8.25 -16.42 -2.84
N ALA A 89 7.56 -15.28 -2.90
CA ALA A 89 7.60 -14.40 -4.06
C ALA A 89 8.99 -13.81 -4.27
N VAL A 90 9.63 -13.35 -3.18
CA VAL A 90 11.02 -12.84 -3.22
C VAL A 90 11.99 -13.94 -3.68
N GLN A 91 11.92 -15.14 -3.09
CA GLN A 91 12.79 -16.26 -3.47
C GLN A 91 12.64 -16.68 -4.94
N LYS A 92 11.46 -16.46 -5.54
CA LYS A 92 11.16 -16.76 -6.93
C LYS A 92 11.41 -15.56 -7.88
N GLY A 93 11.92 -14.44 -7.39
CA GLY A 93 12.23 -13.24 -8.19
C GLY A 93 11.01 -12.38 -8.59
N ARG A 94 9.81 -12.72 -8.09
CA ARG A 94 8.55 -12.00 -8.41
C ARG A 94 8.33 -10.76 -7.55
N ALA A 95 9.04 -10.65 -6.43
CA ALA A 95 9.06 -9.49 -5.56
C ALA A 95 10.51 -9.13 -5.20
N ASP A 96 10.74 -7.87 -4.84
CA ASP A 96 12.02 -7.35 -4.41
C ASP A 96 12.12 -7.27 -2.88
N PHE A 97 13.36 -7.17 -2.40
CA PHE A 97 13.66 -6.87 -1.01
C PHE A 97 14.65 -5.72 -0.94
N THR A 98 14.26 -4.64 -0.27
CA THR A 98 15.14 -3.51 0.02
C THR A 98 15.57 -3.57 1.49
N PRO A 99 16.85 -3.90 1.79
CA PRO A 99 17.32 -3.98 3.17
C PRO A 99 17.42 -2.58 3.78
N VAL A 100 16.75 -2.38 4.92
CA VAL A 100 16.80 -1.12 5.68
C VAL A 100 16.55 -1.40 7.17
N LEU A 101 17.13 -0.58 8.04
CA LEU A 101 16.76 -0.59 9.47
C LEU A 101 15.37 0.00 9.65
N LEU A 102 14.56 -0.58 10.54
CA LEU A 102 13.21 -0.09 10.78
C LEU A 102 13.19 1.39 11.24
N SER A 103 14.19 1.81 12.01
CA SER A 103 14.36 3.21 12.43
C SER A 103 14.69 4.17 11.27
N GLU A 104 15.24 3.65 10.18
CA GLU A 104 15.65 4.43 9.00
C GLU A 104 14.65 4.32 7.85
N PHE A 105 13.61 3.49 7.99
CA PHE A 105 12.59 3.25 6.98
C PHE A 105 12.02 4.55 6.39
N THR A 106 11.70 5.52 7.25
CA THR A 106 11.13 6.80 6.82
C THR A 106 12.12 7.67 6.05
N LEU A 107 13.43 7.44 6.18
CA LEU A 107 14.46 8.18 5.44
C LEU A 107 14.45 7.83 3.96
N LEU A 108 14.08 6.59 3.58
CA LEU A 108 13.95 6.18 2.19
C LEU A 108 12.99 7.10 1.42
N PHE A 109 11.90 7.51 2.07
CA PHE A 109 10.90 8.39 1.47
C PHE A 109 11.27 9.86 1.64
N LYS A 110 11.71 10.28 2.83
CA LYS A 110 12.09 11.67 3.12
C LYS A 110 13.27 12.16 2.28
N GLN A 111 14.17 11.26 1.90
CA GLN A 111 15.32 11.56 1.04
C GLN A 111 15.07 11.21 -0.43
N SER A 112 13.84 10.84 -0.78
CA SER A 112 13.44 10.48 -2.15
C SER A 112 14.31 9.38 -2.78
N ILE A 113 14.80 8.44 -1.96
CA ILE A 113 15.47 7.22 -2.42
C ILE A 113 14.43 6.28 -3.05
N LEU A 114 13.26 6.17 -2.39
CA LEU A 114 12.06 5.52 -2.92
C LEU A 114 10.92 6.57 -2.94
N PRO A 115 10.86 7.48 -3.92
CA PRO A 115 9.76 8.46 -4.00
C PRO A 115 8.41 7.74 -4.07
N LEU A 116 7.44 8.23 -3.29
CA LEU A 116 6.08 7.67 -3.19
C LEU A 116 5.10 8.57 -3.93
N ASP A 117 4.22 7.95 -4.70
CA ASP A 117 3.13 8.63 -5.41
C ASP A 117 1.82 8.52 -4.62
N VAL A 118 1.60 7.36 -3.98
CA VAL A 118 0.35 7.03 -3.28
C VAL A 118 0.62 6.37 -1.94
N THR A 119 -0.29 6.54 -0.98
CA THR A 119 -0.28 5.83 0.30
C THR A 119 -1.62 5.19 0.57
N PHE A 120 -1.62 3.89 0.85
CA PHE A 120 -2.77 3.18 1.38
C PHE A 120 -2.62 3.06 2.89
N ALA A 121 -3.53 3.71 3.63
CA ALA A 121 -3.54 3.71 5.08
C ALA A 121 -4.92 3.34 5.62
N HIS A 122 -4.94 2.51 6.67
CA HIS A 122 -6.13 2.20 7.43
C HIS A 122 -6.18 3.09 8.68
N LEU A 123 -7.22 3.91 8.78
CA LEU A 123 -7.38 4.86 9.87
C LEU A 123 -8.71 4.63 10.62
N SER A 124 -8.81 5.18 11.83
CA SER A 124 -10.11 5.34 12.50
C SER A 124 -11.02 6.31 11.71
N PRO A 125 -12.34 6.28 11.96
CA PRO A 125 -13.19 7.41 11.59
C PRO A 125 -12.69 8.72 12.23
N PRO A 126 -13.00 9.88 11.63
CA PRO A 126 -12.65 11.17 12.20
C PRO A 126 -13.38 11.42 13.52
N ASP A 127 -12.70 12.05 14.48
CA ASP A 127 -13.29 12.55 15.72
C ASP A 127 -14.10 13.85 15.53
N GLU A 128 -14.57 14.46 16.61
CA GLU A 128 -15.35 15.72 16.57
C GLU A 128 -14.58 16.92 16.01
N HIS A 129 -13.24 16.84 15.99
CA HIS A 129 -12.34 17.85 15.46
C HIS A 129 -11.87 17.55 14.03
N GLY A 130 -12.21 16.38 13.48
CA GLY A 130 -11.84 15.96 12.13
C GLY A 130 -10.51 15.23 12.04
N PHE A 131 -9.96 14.73 13.16
CA PHE A 131 -8.73 13.93 13.16
C PHE A 131 -9.04 12.45 13.11
N CYS A 132 -8.33 11.72 12.25
CA CYS A 132 -8.28 10.26 12.28
C CYS A 132 -7.02 9.79 13.02
N SER A 133 -7.04 8.56 13.52
CA SER A 133 -5.89 7.91 14.14
C SER A 133 -5.38 6.76 13.27
N TYR A 134 -4.06 6.58 13.22
CA TYR A 134 -3.41 5.40 12.62
C TYR A 134 -3.59 4.12 13.46
N GLY A 135 -4.03 4.26 14.71
CA GLY A 135 -4.39 3.14 15.57
C GLY A 135 -3.20 2.22 15.86
N ILE A 136 -3.17 1.07 15.16
CA ILE A 136 -2.24 -0.04 15.40
C ILE A 136 -1.14 -0.15 14.34
N GLU A 137 -1.03 0.85 13.46
CA GLU A 137 0.14 0.99 12.60
C GLU A 137 1.41 1.31 13.41
#